data_AF-A0A1Y3NCU3-F1
#
_entry.id   AF-A0A1Y3NCU3-F1
#
_cell.length_a   1.000
_cell.length_b   1.000
_cell.length_c   1.000
_cell.angle_alpha   90.00
_cell.angle_beta   90.00
_cell.angle_gamma   90.00
#
_symmetry.space_group_name_H-M   'P 1'
#
loop_
_entity.id
_entity.type
_entity.pdbx_description
1 polymer ?
#
loop_
_entity_poly.entity_id
_entity_poly.type
_entity_poly.pdbx_seq_one_letter_code
_entity_poly.pdbx_strand_id
1 'polypeptide(L)'
;MTNIKTNYKYLLLLNDKNSIINDLFVEHISCVGDIGDSSFIILDSGESMKKITMNNIIISNSESNGPFIELKGKGTELFIQNSVINNTVSYGPTIVNQSEMVNIFLSNFTFENNINKNKLDCGGLQFTNNINITINNSLFYNNISKNNGGAICLDNIVDATLILDSNKFTKNHAVNGGALYLENKNNISQGDTKTTILFNNNIFNENDALNFGGAIYSNYDKLYLANVSNNNITHNNAGVMGGGIYSPKHTEMTLFSLRELKIMLEYDEEDDALDSRILGNICTFSYGIKK
;
A
#
# COMPACT_ATOMS: atom_id res chain seq x y z
N MET A 1 9.69 -20.28 -14.04
CA MET A 1 9.38 -19.69 -15.36
C MET A 1 10.36 -18.56 -15.59
N THR A 2 11.20 -18.64 -16.63
CA THR A 2 12.22 -17.62 -16.86
C THR A 2 12.29 -17.18 -18.32
N ASN A 3 12.65 -15.92 -18.57
CA ASN A 3 12.91 -15.36 -19.90
C ASN A 3 11.73 -15.50 -20.88
N ILE A 4 10.52 -15.17 -20.43
CA ILE A 4 9.31 -15.24 -21.26
C ILE A 4 8.88 -13.84 -21.63
N LYS A 5 8.66 -13.62 -22.92
CA LYS A 5 8.01 -12.42 -23.44
C LYS A 5 6.68 -12.79 -24.07
N THR A 6 5.61 -12.11 -23.68
CA THR A 6 4.27 -12.30 -24.25
C THR A 6 3.68 -10.95 -24.63
N ASN A 7 2.98 -10.90 -25.76
CA ASN A 7 2.14 -9.76 -26.15
C ASN A 7 0.65 -10.04 -25.92
N TYR A 8 0.31 -11.15 -25.27
CA TYR A 8 -1.05 -11.49 -24.91
C TYR A 8 -1.47 -10.80 -23.61
N LYS A 9 -2.77 -10.78 -23.34
CA LYS A 9 -3.36 -10.12 -22.15
C LYS A 9 -2.87 -10.72 -20.83
N TYR A 10 -2.51 -12.00 -20.82
CA TYR A 10 -2.01 -12.68 -19.64
C TYR A 10 -1.07 -13.82 -20.01
N LEU A 11 -0.14 -14.15 -19.11
CA LEU A 11 0.63 -15.40 -19.24
C LEU A 11 -0.09 -16.56 -18.54
N LEU A 12 -0.72 -16.30 -17.39
CA LEU A 12 -1.47 -17.26 -16.62
C LEU A 12 -2.86 -16.72 -16.29
N LEU A 13 -3.89 -17.56 -16.45
CA LEU A 13 -5.27 -17.26 -16.06
C LEU A 13 -5.75 -18.36 -15.11
N LEU A 14 -6.16 -17.97 -13.91
CA LEU A 14 -6.83 -18.82 -12.94
C LEU A 14 -8.28 -18.36 -12.84
N ASN A 15 -9.19 -19.15 -13.40
CA ASN A 15 -10.58 -18.74 -13.61
C ASN A 15 -11.56 -19.60 -12.80
N ASP A 16 -12.42 -18.93 -12.03
CA ASP A 16 -13.58 -19.45 -11.29
C ASP A 16 -13.26 -20.63 -10.35
N LYS A 17 -12.03 -20.70 -9.85
CA LYS A 17 -11.56 -21.82 -9.02
C LYS A 17 -10.68 -21.38 -7.87
N ASN A 18 -10.86 -22.05 -6.74
CA ASN A 18 -9.87 -22.01 -5.68
C ASN A 18 -8.56 -22.57 -6.20
N SER A 19 -7.46 -21.89 -5.91
CA SER A 19 -6.17 -22.16 -6.54
C SER A 19 -5.05 -22.09 -5.53
N ILE A 20 -4.05 -22.96 -5.70
CA ILE A 20 -2.84 -22.99 -4.90
C ILE A 20 -1.65 -22.97 -5.85
N ILE A 21 -0.75 -22.03 -5.62
CA ILE A 21 0.55 -21.92 -6.30
C ILE A 21 1.61 -22.06 -5.20
N ASN A 22 2.48 -23.06 -5.33
CA ASN A 22 3.59 -23.27 -4.41
C ASN A 22 4.90 -23.28 -5.19
N ASP A 23 5.97 -22.81 -4.56
CA ASP A 23 7.36 -22.99 -5.02
C ASP A 23 7.60 -22.45 -6.45
N LEU A 24 6.90 -21.38 -6.81
CA LEU A 24 7.00 -20.77 -8.13
C LEU A 24 8.14 -19.75 -8.14
N PHE A 25 9.17 -20.04 -8.94
CA PHE A 25 10.22 -19.09 -9.30
C PHE A 25 9.94 -18.43 -10.65
N VAL A 26 9.94 -17.11 -10.71
CA VAL A 26 9.65 -16.28 -11.87
C VAL A 26 10.75 -15.23 -12.03
N GLU A 27 11.38 -15.18 -13.20
CA GLU A 27 12.43 -14.21 -13.49
C GLU A 27 12.41 -13.77 -14.95
N HIS A 28 12.61 -12.48 -15.23
CA HIS A 28 12.65 -11.96 -16.60
C HIS A 28 11.40 -12.28 -17.42
N ILE A 29 10.22 -12.03 -16.84
CA ILE A 29 8.96 -12.04 -17.57
C ILE A 29 8.67 -10.63 -18.09
N SER A 30 8.27 -10.54 -19.35
CA SER A 30 7.91 -9.28 -20.01
C SER A 30 6.53 -9.43 -20.67
N CYS A 31 5.51 -8.85 -20.05
CA CYS A 31 4.15 -8.77 -20.60
C CYS A 31 4.01 -7.44 -21.35
N VAL A 32 4.09 -7.48 -22.67
CA VAL A 32 4.15 -6.30 -23.57
C VAL A 32 2.93 -6.19 -24.48
N GLY A 33 1.76 -6.62 -24.00
CA GLY A 33 0.50 -6.39 -24.69
C GLY A 33 0.12 -4.91 -24.72
N ASP A 34 -1.13 -4.60 -25.03
CA ASP A 34 -1.61 -3.22 -25.03
C ASP A 34 -1.40 -2.55 -23.67
N ILE A 35 -1.12 -1.24 -23.70
CA ILE A 35 -0.89 -0.46 -22.48
C ILE A 35 -2.14 -0.55 -21.60
N GLY A 36 -1.94 -0.96 -20.35
CA GLY A 36 -2.96 -1.15 -19.33
C GLY A 36 -3.62 -2.53 -19.29
N ASP A 37 -3.40 -3.42 -20.27
CA ASP A 37 -4.22 -4.64 -20.45
C ASP A 37 -3.40 -5.95 -20.47
N SER A 38 -2.11 -5.91 -20.13
CA SER A 38 -1.29 -7.13 -20.06
C SER A 38 -0.71 -7.39 -18.68
N SER A 39 -0.99 -8.58 -18.14
CA SER A 39 -0.60 -9.03 -16.80
C SER A 39 0.22 -10.32 -16.87
N PHE A 40 1.00 -10.63 -15.84
CA PHE A 40 1.59 -11.97 -15.72
C PHE A 40 0.51 -12.98 -15.30
N ILE A 41 -0.23 -12.67 -14.24
CA ILE A 41 -1.31 -13.51 -13.73
C ILE A 41 -2.61 -12.71 -13.68
N ILE A 42 -3.69 -13.28 -14.21
CA ILE A 42 -5.05 -12.87 -13.92
C ILE A 42 -5.72 -13.93 -13.05
N LEU A 43 -6.28 -13.48 -11.94
CA LEU A 43 -7.04 -14.25 -10.97
C LEU A 43 -8.50 -13.82 -11.04
N ASP A 44 -9.32 -14.55 -11.78
CA ASP A 44 -10.74 -14.22 -11.96
C ASP A 44 -11.61 -15.12 -11.10
N SER A 45 -12.32 -14.52 -10.13
CA SER A 45 -13.18 -15.24 -9.20
C SER A 45 -14.55 -15.60 -9.80
N GLY A 46 -14.91 -15.09 -10.97
CA GLY A 46 -16.24 -15.23 -11.55
C GLY A 46 -17.33 -14.63 -10.64
N GLU A 47 -18.46 -15.32 -10.50
CA GLU A 47 -19.64 -14.83 -9.77
C GLU A 47 -19.62 -15.13 -8.25
N SER A 48 -18.52 -15.68 -7.72
CA SER A 48 -18.42 -16.07 -6.31
C SER A 48 -17.03 -15.77 -5.72
N MET A 49 -16.94 -15.79 -4.39
CA MET A 49 -15.66 -15.66 -3.70
C MET A 49 -14.75 -16.85 -4.02
N LYS A 50 -13.50 -16.59 -4.43
CA LYS A 50 -12.50 -17.65 -4.61
C LYS A 50 -11.28 -17.42 -3.72
N LYS A 51 -10.78 -18.51 -3.17
CA LYS A 51 -9.55 -18.53 -2.38
C LYS A 51 -8.35 -18.86 -3.25
N ILE A 52 -7.34 -18.03 -3.18
CA ILE A 52 -6.09 -18.18 -3.92
C ILE A 52 -4.95 -18.12 -2.92
N THR A 53 -4.12 -19.16 -2.90
CA THR A 53 -2.98 -19.26 -2.00
C THR A 53 -1.70 -19.32 -2.80
N MET A 54 -0.75 -18.46 -2.46
CA MET A 54 0.57 -18.33 -3.05
C MET A 54 1.61 -18.50 -1.96
N ASN A 55 2.32 -19.62 -1.96
CA ASN A 55 3.35 -19.91 -0.96
C ASN A 55 4.70 -20.08 -1.62
N ASN A 56 5.74 -19.51 -0.99
CA ASN A 56 7.12 -19.66 -1.46
C ASN A 56 7.28 -19.23 -2.93
N ILE A 57 6.70 -18.08 -3.27
CA ILE A 57 6.78 -17.50 -4.62
C ILE A 57 7.93 -16.50 -4.66
N ILE A 58 8.74 -16.57 -5.71
CA ILE A 58 9.77 -15.57 -6.00
C ILE A 58 9.49 -15.01 -7.39
N ILE A 59 9.22 -13.72 -7.47
CA ILE A 59 9.06 -12.98 -8.72
C ILE A 59 10.14 -11.90 -8.76
N SER A 60 10.97 -11.93 -9.80
CA SER A 60 12.11 -11.04 -9.92
C SER A 60 12.26 -10.47 -11.33
N ASN A 61 12.81 -9.26 -11.42
CA ASN A 61 13.34 -8.67 -12.66
C ASN A 61 12.36 -8.75 -13.84
N SER A 62 11.09 -8.39 -13.60
CA SER A 62 9.99 -8.59 -14.55
C SER A 62 9.25 -7.28 -14.85
N GLU A 63 8.52 -7.24 -15.96
CA GLU A 63 7.79 -6.05 -16.38
C GLU A 63 6.44 -6.37 -17.02
N SER A 64 5.51 -5.42 -16.91
CA SER A 64 4.20 -5.51 -17.54
C SER A 64 3.68 -4.15 -18.03
N ASN A 65 3.03 -4.15 -19.18
CA ASN A 65 2.33 -2.98 -19.71
C ASN A 65 1.01 -2.68 -18.98
N GLY A 66 0.51 -3.58 -18.13
CA GLY A 66 -0.57 -3.34 -17.18
C GLY A 66 -0.13 -3.71 -15.76
N PRO A 67 -1.07 -4.02 -14.85
CA PRO A 67 -0.77 -4.63 -13.57
C PRO A 67 -0.01 -5.95 -13.73
N PHE A 68 0.86 -6.32 -12.78
CA PHE A 68 1.59 -7.60 -12.92
C PHE A 68 0.74 -8.79 -12.49
N ILE A 69 -0.02 -8.64 -11.40
CA ILE A 69 -1.02 -9.59 -10.90
C ILE A 69 -2.34 -8.85 -10.74
N GLU A 70 -3.42 -9.40 -11.29
CA GLU A 70 -4.72 -8.75 -11.32
C GLU A 70 -5.80 -9.65 -10.71
N LEU A 71 -6.56 -9.14 -9.74
CA LEU A 71 -7.71 -9.82 -9.14
C LEU A 71 -9.01 -9.28 -9.74
N LYS A 72 -9.87 -10.18 -10.25
CA LYS A 72 -11.15 -9.88 -10.91
C LYS A 72 -12.30 -10.71 -10.35
N GLY A 73 -13.51 -10.37 -10.77
CA GLY A 73 -14.73 -11.08 -10.41
C GLY A 73 -15.39 -10.57 -9.12
N LYS A 74 -16.28 -11.38 -8.54
CA LYS A 74 -17.07 -11.04 -7.36
C LYS A 74 -16.22 -10.75 -6.13
N GLY A 75 -15.17 -11.53 -5.90
CA GLY A 75 -14.25 -11.30 -4.80
C GLY A 75 -13.22 -12.39 -4.58
N THR A 76 -12.09 -12.00 -4.01
CA THR A 76 -10.92 -12.88 -3.86
C THR A 76 -10.45 -12.90 -2.42
N GLU A 77 -10.18 -14.11 -1.90
CA GLU A 77 -9.37 -14.31 -0.70
C GLU A 77 -7.95 -14.68 -1.12
N LEU A 78 -7.03 -13.72 -1.10
CA LEU A 78 -5.65 -13.92 -1.51
C LEU A 78 -4.75 -14.08 -0.29
N PHE A 79 -4.09 -15.23 -0.20
CA PHE A 79 -3.07 -15.53 0.80
C PHE A 79 -1.72 -15.55 0.09
N ILE A 80 -0.79 -14.68 0.47
CA ILE A 80 0.60 -14.72 0.01
C ILE A 80 1.50 -14.92 1.23
N GLN A 81 2.25 -16.01 1.25
CA GLN A 81 3.08 -16.38 2.38
C GLN A 81 4.51 -16.72 1.95
N ASN A 82 5.50 -16.32 2.75
CA ASN A 82 6.91 -16.67 2.55
C ASN A 82 7.40 -16.34 1.13
N SER A 83 7.01 -15.19 0.59
CA SER A 83 7.18 -14.89 -0.84
C SER A 83 7.89 -13.55 -1.06
N VAL A 84 8.52 -13.41 -2.21
CA VAL A 84 9.27 -12.23 -2.62
C VAL A 84 8.75 -11.76 -3.98
N ILE A 85 8.44 -10.48 -4.10
CA ILE A 85 8.25 -9.80 -5.38
C ILE A 85 9.22 -8.63 -5.41
N ASN A 86 10.20 -8.70 -6.30
CA ASN A 86 11.21 -7.67 -6.43
C ASN A 86 11.51 -7.24 -7.86
N ASN A 87 12.04 -6.03 -7.97
CA ASN A 87 12.49 -5.45 -9.24
C ASN A 87 11.43 -5.58 -10.35
N THR A 88 10.15 -5.42 -10.01
CA THR A 88 9.03 -5.49 -10.96
C THR A 88 8.62 -4.09 -11.40
N VAL A 89 8.51 -3.88 -12.71
CA VAL A 89 8.14 -2.58 -13.28
C VAL A 89 6.85 -2.72 -14.07
N SER A 90 5.77 -2.10 -13.58
CA SER A 90 4.44 -2.22 -14.19
C SER A 90 3.88 -0.85 -14.60
N TYR A 91 3.10 -0.81 -15.68
CA TYR A 91 2.28 0.35 -16.03
C TYR A 91 0.89 0.21 -15.38
N GLY A 92 0.89 0.32 -14.06
CA GLY A 92 -0.20 -0.01 -13.14
C GLY A 92 0.39 -0.58 -11.84
N PRO A 93 -0.43 -0.87 -10.81
CA PRO A 93 0.05 -1.51 -9.60
C PRO A 93 0.62 -2.89 -9.90
N THR A 94 1.65 -3.33 -9.18
CA THR A 94 2.18 -4.69 -9.31
C THR A 94 1.14 -5.73 -8.94
N ILE A 95 0.35 -5.49 -7.88
CA ILE A 95 -0.85 -6.26 -7.58
C ILE A 95 -2.03 -5.29 -7.47
N VAL A 96 -3.10 -5.55 -8.24
CA VAL A 96 -4.33 -4.75 -8.17
C VAL A 96 -5.54 -5.62 -7.87
N ASN A 97 -6.44 -5.12 -7.03
CA ASN A 97 -7.79 -5.63 -6.91
C ASN A 97 -8.77 -4.80 -7.72
N GLN A 98 -9.48 -5.45 -8.64
CA GLN A 98 -10.65 -4.90 -9.32
C GLN A 98 -11.95 -5.60 -8.89
N SER A 99 -11.88 -6.59 -8.00
CA SER A 99 -13.06 -7.27 -7.47
C SER A 99 -13.87 -6.38 -6.52
N GLU A 100 -15.15 -6.70 -6.33
CA GLU A 100 -16.04 -5.96 -5.43
C GLU A 100 -15.66 -6.11 -3.95
N MET A 101 -15.12 -7.26 -3.57
CA MET A 101 -14.68 -7.58 -2.20
C MET A 101 -13.30 -8.24 -2.23
N VAL A 102 -12.43 -7.85 -1.31
CA VAL A 102 -11.09 -8.44 -1.21
C VAL A 102 -10.70 -8.74 0.23
N ASN A 103 -10.30 -10.00 0.46
CA ASN A 103 -9.67 -10.46 1.70
C ASN A 103 -8.21 -10.76 1.40
N ILE A 104 -7.29 -9.91 1.85
CA ILE A 104 -5.85 -10.06 1.61
C ILE A 104 -5.15 -10.48 2.90
N PHE A 105 -4.36 -11.54 2.83
CA PHE A 105 -3.45 -11.96 3.89
C PHE A 105 -2.03 -12.07 3.34
N LEU A 106 -1.14 -11.17 3.77
CA LEU A 106 0.28 -11.18 3.43
C LEU A 106 1.10 -11.51 4.67
N SER A 107 1.93 -12.54 4.61
CA SER A 107 2.73 -12.97 5.75
C SER A 107 4.14 -13.36 5.35
N ASN A 108 5.15 -12.84 6.06
CA ASN A 108 6.55 -13.07 5.67
C ASN A 108 6.76 -12.76 4.18
N PHE A 109 6.24 -11.61 3.75
CA PHE A 109 6.23 -11.17 2.37
C PHE A 109 7.24 -10.05 2.18
N THR A 110 8.08 -10.14 1.14
CA THR A 110 9.01 -9.07 0.75
C THR A 110 8.57 -8.47 -0.57
N PHE A 111 8.27 -7.17 -0.54
CA PHE A 111 7.93 -6.37 -1.71
C PHE A 111 8.98 -5.27 -1.85
N GLU A 112 9.95 -5.44 -2.74
CA GLU A 112 11.09 -4.53 -2.82
C GLU A 112 11.41 -4.03 -4.24
N ASN A 113 11.83 -2.77 -4.36
CA ASN A 113 12.26 -2.16 -5.62
C ASN A 113 11.23 -2.28 -6.76
N ASN A 114 9.94 -2.30 -6.43
CA ASN A 114 8.88 -2.36 -7.43
C ASN A 114 8.44 -0.95 -7.84
N ILE A 115 8.11 -0.77 -9.12
CA ILE A 115 7.78 0.53 -9.69
C ILE A 115 6.43 0.46 -10.41
N ASN A 116 5.44 1.18 -9.89
CA ASN A 116 4.25 1.55 -10.65
C ASN A 116 4.53 2.84 -11.44
N LYS A 117 4.66 2.69 -12.77
CA LYS A 117 4.92 3.80 -13.71
C LYS A 117 3.66 4.59 -14.10
N ASN A 118 2.47 4.10 -13.78
CA ASN A 118 1.24 4.80 -14.10
C ASN A 118 1.09 6.04 -13.20
N LYS A 119 0.75 7.19 -13.80
CA LYS A 119 0.52 8.44 -13.07
C LYS A 119 -0.92 8.59 -12.60
N LEU A 120 -1.81 7.72 -13.07
CA LEU A 120 -3.24 7.74 -12.75
C LEU A 120 -3.57 6.71 -11.65
N ASP A 121 -2.93 5.55 -11.69
CA ASP A 121 -3.10 4.52 -10.65
C ASP A 121 -2.12 4.72 -9.51
N CYS A 122 -2.53 4.39 -8.29
CA CYS A 122 -1.74 4.50 -7.06
C CYS A 122 -1.25 3.12 -6.59
N GLY A 123 -0.27 3.08 -5.68
CA GLY A 123 0.17 1.82 -5.08
C GLY A 123 1.18 1.03 -5.93
N GLY A 124 2.11 0.36 -5.27
CA GLY A 124 2.67 -0.90 -5.79
C GLY A 124 1.69 -2.05 -5.59
N LEU A 125 0.97 -2.04 -4.46
CA LEU A 125 -0.22 -2.84 -4.19
C LEU A 125 -1.42 -1.89 -4.12
N GLN A 126 -2.48 -2.16 -4.88
CA GLN A 126 -3.70 -1.36 -4.86
C GLN A 126 -4.92 -2.22 -4.52
N PHE A 127 -5.67 -1.79 -3.50
CA PHE A 127 -6.90 -2.44 -3.07
C PHE A 127 -8.02 -1.41 -2.94
N THR A 128 -9.23 -1.79 -3.36
CA THR A 128 -10.40 -0.90 -3.43
C THR A 128 -11.67 -1.56 -2.91
N ASN A 129 -12.73 -0.75 -2.70
CA ASN A 129 -14.07 -1.18 -2.27
C ASN A 129 -14.13 -1.68 -0.81
N ASN A 130 -14.65 -2.88 -0.59
CA ASN A 130 -14.72 -3.52 0.72
C ASN A 130 -13.43 -4.28 0.96
N ILE A 131 -12.58 -3.73 1.83
CA ILE A 131 -11.24 -4.24 2.06
C ILE A 131 -11.12 -4.90 3.43
N ASN A 132 -10.58 -6.10 3.45
CA ASN A 132 -10.13 -6.78 4.66
C ASN A 132 -8.68 -7.23 4.45
N ILE A 133 -7.76 -6.49 5.02
CA ILE A 133 -6.33 -6.64 4.76
C ILE A 133 -5.63 -6.91 6.09
N THR A 134 -4.91 -8.02 6.13
CA THR A 134 -3.97 -8.34 7.20
C THR A 134 -2.59 -8.55 6.60
N ILE A 135 -1.62 -7.79 7.10
CA ILE A 135 -0.23 -7.88 6.68
C ILE A 135 0.61 -8.05 7.93
N ASN A 136 1.40 -9.12 7.99
CA ASN A 136 2.27 -9.37 9.12
C ASN A 136 3.68 -9.80 8.75
N ASN A 137 4.65 -9.42 9.58
CA ASN A 137 6.05 -9.81 9.44
C ASN A 137 6.61 -9.59 8.03
N SER A 138 6.22 -8.50 7.37
CA SER A 138 6.51 -8.24 5.96
C SER A 138 7.38 -7.00 5.76
N LEU A 139 8.12 -6.97 4.64
CA LEU A 139 9.03 -5.90 4.27
C LEU A 139 8.58 -5.23 2.97
N PHE A 140 8.43 -3.90 3.01
CA PHE A 140 8.18 -3.04 1.86
C PHE A 140 9.34 -2.07 1.72
N TYR A 141 10.24 -2.34 0.78
CA TYR A 141 11.49 -1.58 0.64
C TYR A 141 11.63 -0.91 -0.73
N ASN A 142 11.87 0.39 -0.75
CA ASN A 142 12.22 1.14 -1.97
C ASN A 142 11.21 0.95 -3.12
N ASN A 143 9.92 0.88 -2.79
CA ASN A 143 8.86 0.83 -3.81
C ASN A 143 8.46 2.24 -4.21
N ILE A 144 8.20 2.41 -5.51
CA ILE A 144 7.93 3.71 -6.11
C ILE A 144 6.58 3.66 -6.82
N SER A 145 5.67 4.53 -6.42
CA SER A 145 4.46 4.85 -7.17
C SER A 145 4.63 6.24 -7.78
N LYS A 146 4.35 6.40 -9.08
CA LYS A 146 4.31 7.75 -9.70
C LYS A 146 3.06 8.55 -9.29
N ASN A 147 2.15 7.94 -8.55
CA ASN A 147 1.02 8.57 -7.91
C ASN A 147 1.12 8.34 -6.38
N ASN A 148 0.00 8.31 -5.67
CA ASN A 148 -0.04 8.11 -4.23
C ASN A 148 0.34 6.67 -3.81
N GLY A 149 0.71 6.50 -2.54
CA GLY A 149 0.96 5.20 -1.90
C GLY A 149 2.15 4.46 -2.50
N GLY A 150 3.38 4.73 -2.06
CA GLY A 150 4.56 4.17 -2.73
C GLY A 150 4.62 2.65 -2.65
N ALA A 151 4.23 2.07 -1.51
CA ALA A 151 4.06 0.63 -1.36
C ALA A 151 2.59 0.23 -1.53
N ILE A 152 1.70 0.79 -0.71
CA ILE A 152 0.29 0.36 -0.62
C ILE A 152 -0.63 1.55 -0.84
N CYS A 153 -1.63 1.36 -1.70
CA CYS A 153 -2.74 2.28 -1.87
C CYS A 153 -4.07 1.59 -1.59
N LEU A 154 -4.82 2.15 -0.65
CA LEU A 154 -6.19 1.76 -0.33
C LEU A 154 -7.10 2.88 -0.81
N ASP A 155 -7.74 2.68 -1.96
CA ASP A 155 -8.52 3.72 -2.62
C ASP A 155 -10.00 3.34 -2.70
N ASN A 156 -10.89 4.32 -2.77
CA ASN A 156 -12.34 4.10 -2.81
C ASN A 156 -12.84 3.15 -1.70
N ILE A 157 -12.33 3.33 -0.49
CA ILE A 157 -12.68 2.51 0.67
C ILE A 157 -14.15 2.74 1.03
N VAL A 158 -14.91 1.65 1.17
CA VAL A 158 -16.28 1.66 1.71
C VAL A 158 -16.29 1.15 3.15
N ASP A 159 -15.81 -0.08 3.32
CA ASP A 159 -15.57 -0.71 4.62
C ASP A 159 -14.11 -1.18 4.67
N ALA A 160 -13.44 -0.97 5.82
CA ALA A 160 -12.06 -1.37 6.00
C ALA A 160 -11.82 -2.11 7.33
N THR A 161 -11.33 -3.34 7.21
CA THR A 161 -10.47 -3.94 8.22
C THR A 161 -9.03 -3.86 7.72
N LEU A 162 -8.15 -3.14 8.44
CA LEU A 162 -6.75 -3.00 8.11
C LEU A 162 -5.90 -3.33 9.33
N ILE A 163 -5.19 -4.45 9.26
CA ILE A 163 -4.32 -4.94 10.32
C ILE A 163 -2.89 -4.99 9.78
N LEU A 164 -2.04 -4.12 10.33
CA LEU A 164 -0.60 -4.11 10.08
C LEU A 164 0.10 -4.51 11.38
N ASP A 165 0.72 -5.68 11.41
CA ASP A 165 1.47 -6.14 12.58
C ASP A 165 2.92 -6.50 12.24
N SER A 166 3.88 -5.91 12.94
CA SER A 166 5.29 -6.29 12.83
C SER A 166 5.88 -6.13 11.42
N ASN A 167 5.46 -5.11 10.68
CA ASN A 167 5.95 -4.84 9.31
C ASN A 167 6.98 -3.73 9.25
N LYS A 168 7.76 -3.69 8.17
CA LYS A 168 8.71 -2.62 7.89
C LYS A 168 8.44 -1.98 6.53
N PHE A 169 8.17 -0.69 6.53
CA PHE A 169 8.06 0.16 5.35
C PHE A 169 9.26 1.10 5.32
N THR A 170 10.15 0.93 4.34
CA THR A 170 11.39 1.71 4.29
C THR A 170 11.70 2.22 2.89
N LYS A 171 12.08 3.50 2.77
CA LYS A 171 12.48 4.12 1.49
C LYS A 171 11.42 4.09 0.39
N ASN A 172 10.15 3.92 0.74
CA ASN A 172 9.09 3.97 -0.26
C ASN A 172 8.81 5.43 -0.66
N HIS A 173 8.49 5.65 -1.93
CA HIS A 173 8.33 6.98 -2.50
C HIS A 173 7.04 7.14 -3.31
N ALA A 174 6.34 8.25 -3.12
CA ALA A 174 5.09 8.58 -3.81
C ALA A 174 4.79 10.09 -3.84
N VAL A 175 3.69 10.47 -4.49
CA VAL A 175 3.17 11.84 -4.45
C VAL A 175 2.64 12.20 -3.06
N ASN A 176 1.81 11.33 -2.49
CA ASN A 176 1.33 11.39 -1.10
C ASN A 176 1.40 9.99 -0.49
N GLY A 177 1.71 9.89 0.79
CA GLY A 177 1.81 8.60 1.47
C GLY A 177 2.98 7.80 0.92
N GLY A 178 4.21 8.20 1.24
CA GLY A 178 5.41 7.57 0.68
C GLY A 178 5.40 6.05 0.85
N ALA A 179 4.86 5.54 1.96
CA ALA A 179 4.55 4.12 2.12
C ALA A 179 3.08 3.78 1.85
N LEU A 180 2.16 4.42 2.58
CA LEU A 180 0.76 4.04 2.65
C LEU A 180 -0.16 5.23 2.34
N TYR A 181 -1.14 4.99 1.47
CA TYR A 181 -2.20 5.95 1.15
C TYR A 181 -3.58 5.34 1.42
N LEU A 182 -4.47 6.10 2.07
CA LEU A 182 -5.86 5.72 2.31
C LEU A 182 -6.83 6.81 1.85
N GLU A 183 -7.85 6.45 1.07
CA GLU A 183 -8.87 7.36 0.55
C GLU A 183 -10.28 6.74 0.63
N ASN A 184 -11.23 7.56 1.06
CA ASN A 184 -12.64 7.18 1.08
C ASN A 184 -13.22 7.09 -0.33
N LYS A 185 -14.22 6.22 -0.52
CA LYS A 185 -15.09 6.38 -1.69
C LYS A 185 -15.92 7.66 -1.54
N ASN A 186 -15.98 8.43 -2.62
CA ASN A 186 -16.83 9.63 -2.66
C ASN A 186 -18.30 9.27 -2.42
N ASN A 187 -19.02 10.13 -1.67
CA ASN A 187 -20.48 10.09 -1.47
C ASN A 187 -21.04 8.85 -0.74
N ILE A 188 -20.28 8.22 0.17
CA ILE A 188 -20.86 7.20 1.05
C ILE A 188 -21.73 7.88 2.12
N SER A 189 -23.00 7.48 2.20
CA SER A 189 -23.86 7.77 3.35
C SER A 189 -23.21 7.17 4.59
N GLN A 190 -22.91 7.98 5.62
CA GLN A 190 -22.35 7.51 6.90
C GLN A 190 -23.34 6.56 7.60
N GLY A 191 -23.40 5.31 7.18
CA GLY A 191 -24.05 4.21 7.91
C GLY A 191 -23.05 3.52 8.85
N ASP A 192 -23.56 2.69 9.75
CA ASP A 192 -22.81 1.85 10.70
C ASP A 192 -21.90 0.84 9.98
N THR A 193 -20.81 1.35 9.42
CA THR A 193 -19.81 0.61 8.68
C THR A 193 -18.75 0.12 9.67
N LYS A 194 -18.51 -1.19 9.68
CA LYS A 194 -17.69 -1.88 10.69
C LYS A 194 -16.22 -1.72 10.33
N THR A 195 -15.58 -0.68 10.86
CA THR A 195 -14.17 -0.40 10.64
C THR A 195 -13.31 -0.94 11.76
N THR A 196 -12.18 -1.57 11.43
CA THR A 196 -11.16 -1.99 12.40
C THR A 196 -9.80 -1.67 11.81
N ILE A 197 -9.05 -0.75 12.45
CA ILE A 197 -7.69 -0.42 12.04
C ILE A 197 -6.76 -0.72 13.21
N LEU A 198 -5.76 -1.56 12.98
CA LEU A 198 -4.78 -1.99 13.97
C LEU A 198 -3.37 -1.86 13.41
N PHE A 199 -2.57 -0.94 13.95
CA PHE A 199 -1.15 -0.85 13.63
C PHE A 199 -0.33 -1.19 14.85
N ASN A 200 0.32 -2.35 14.86
CA ASN A 200 1.13 -2.81 15.98
C ASN A 200 2.55 -3.14 15.53
N ASN A 201 3.55 -2.70 16.30
CA ASN A 201 4.95 -3.09 16.13
C ASN A 201 5.54 -2.79 14.73
N ASN A 202 4.99 -1.81 14.00
CA ASN A 202 5.47 -1.50 12.65
C ASN A 202 6.58 -0.45 12.66
N ILE A 203 7.41 -0.47 11.62
CA ILE A 203 8.46 0.52 11.38
C ILE A 203 8.18 1.21 10.04
N PHE A 204 8.04 2.54 10.07
CA PHE A 204 8.02 3.40 8.91
C PHE A 204 9.26 4.28 8.96
N ASN A 205 10.25 4.00 8.10
CA ASN A 205 11.54 4.69 8.14
C ASN A 205 11.97 5.20 6.77
N GLU A 206 12.43 6.45 6.67
CA GLU A 206 12.98 7.01 5.42
C GLU A 206 12.02 6.95 4.23
N ASN A 207 10.70 6.91 4.46
CA ASN A 207 9.73 7.03 3.38
C ASN A 207 9.57 8.50 2.99
N ASP A 208 9.36 8.76 1.71
CA ASP A 208 9.39 10.10 1.15
C ASP A 208 8.13 10.36 0.31
N ALA A 209 7.48 11.50 0.56
CA ALA A 209 6.36 11.96 -0.23
C ALA A 209 6.66 13.33 -0.85
N LEU A 210 6.29 13.51 -2.12
CA LEU A 210 6.45 14.81 -2.78
C LEU A 210 5.65 15.92 -2.08
N ASN A 211 4.43 15.60 -1.64
CA ASN A 211 3.52 16.59 -1.06
C ASN A 211 3.23 16.32 0.42
N PHE A 212 2.48 15.26 0.74
CA PHE A 212 1.95 15.06 2.09
C PHE A 212 2.13 13.62 2.60
N GLY A 213 2.35 13.48 3.90
CA GLY A 213 2.38 12.17 4.56
C GLY A 213 3.57 11.33 4.12
N GLY A 214 4.78 11.66 4.56
CA GLY A 214 6.00 11.00 4.08
C GLY A 214 5.99 9.49 4.30
N ALA A 215 5.45 9.02 5.43
CA ALA A 215 5.08 7.61 5.57
C ALA A 215 3.62 7.35 5.17
N ILE A 216 2.69 8.01 5.86
CA ILE A 216 1.25 7.71 5.74
C ILE A 216 0.48 8.97 5.38
N TYR A 217 -0.31 8.87 4.32
CA TYR A 217 -1.33 9.86 4.01
C TYR A 217 -2.71 9.21 4.12
N SER A 218 -3.66 9.89 4.77
CA SER A 218 -5.02 9.38 4.88
C SER A 218 -6.07 10.47 4.74
N ASN A 219 -6.87 10.37 3.68
CA ASN A 219 -8.18 11.01 3.56
C ASN A 219 -9.32 10.09 4.02
N TYR A 220 -9.00 8.90 4.52
CA TYR A 220 -9.97 8.01 5.15
C TYR A 220 -10.46 8.62 6.47
N ASP A 221 -11.76 8.90 6.53
CA ASP A 221 -12.41 9.59 7.64
C ASP A 221 -12.38 8.80 8.95
N LYS A 222 -12.22 7.49 8.91
CA LYS A 222 -12.19 6.66 10.12
C LYS A 222 -10.80 6.30 10.61
N LEU A 223 -9.73 6.90 10.08
CA LEU A 223 -8.38 6.62 10.57
C LEU A 223 -8.23 6.92 12.06
N TYR A 224 -8.96 7.90 12.61
CA TYR A 224 -8.93 8.23 14.04
C TYR A 224 -9.43 7.10 14.96
N LEU A 225 -10.09 6.08 14.42
CA LEU A 225 -10.51 4.88 15.17
C LEU A 225 -9.39 3.83 15.27
N ALA A 226 -8.21 4.10 14.70
CA ALA A 226 -7.09 3.17 14.74
C ALA A 226 -6.62 2.93 16.17
N ASN A 227 -6.51 1.66 16.55
CA ASN A 227 -5.80 1.27 17.75
C ASN A 227 -4.36 0.94 17.36
N VAL A 228 -3.42 1.64 17.99
CA VAL A 228 -2.00 1.58 17.63
C VAL A 228 -1.14 1.26 18.83
N SER A 229 -0.08 0.48 18.63
CA SER A 229 0.89 0.24 19.69
C SER A 229 2.28 -0.04 19.14
N ASN A 230 3.30 0.48 19.82
CA ASN A 230 4.71 0.19 19.56
C ASN A 230 5.17 0.42 18.11
N ASN A 231 4.63 1.43 17.42
CA ASN A 231 5.09 1.77 16.07
C ASN A 231 6.24 2.79 16.14
N ASN A 232 7.17 2.66 15.21
CA ASN A 232 8.29 3.57 15.02
C ASN A 232 8.14 4.30 13.69
N ILE A 233 8.03 5.62 13.71
CA ILE A 233 7.84 6.45 12.51
C ILE A 233 8.93 7.52 12.51
N THR A 234 10.02 7.25 11.79
CA THR A 234 11.27 8.01 11.90
C THR A 234 11.84 8.38 10.53
N HIS A 235 12.49 9.54 10.44
CA HIS A 235 13.19 9.99 9.23
C HIS A 235 12.34 10.00 7.95
N ASN A 236 11.01 10.10 8.07
CA ASN A 236 10.14 10.20 6.92
C ASN A 236 10.00 11.67 6.52
N ASN A 237 9.92 11.94 5.21
CA ASN A 237 9.95 13.29 4.67
C ASN A 237 8.74 13.56 3.78
N ALA A 238 8.21 14.78 3.86
CA ALA A 238 7.16 15.26 2.98
C ALA A 238 7.49 16.68 2.53
N GLY A 239 7.38 16.96 1.22
CA GLY A 239 7.73 18.28 0.68
C GLY A 239 6.84 19.43 1.17
N VAL A 240 5.62 19.14 1.63
CA VAL A 240 4.69 20.16 2.15
C VAL A 240 4.41 19.97 3.64
N MET A 241 3.74 18.88 4.07
CA MET A 241 3.38 18.65 5.49
C MET A 241 3.26 17.17 5.85
N GLY A 242 3.42 16.87 7.15
CA GLY A 242 3.26 15.54 7.70
C GLY A 242 4.38 14.60 7.28
N GLY A 243 5.63 14.92 7.65
CA GLY A 243 6.82 14.10 7.32
C GLY A 243 6.62 12.63 7.70
N GLY A 244 6.09 12.35 8.90
CA GLY A 244 5.56 11.02 9.23
C GLY A 244 4.18 10.77 8.64
N ILE A 245 3.17 11.43 9.20
CA ILE A 245 1.76 11.17 8.91
C ILE A 245 1.03 12.46 8.60
N TYR A 246 0.15 12.42 7.60
CA TYR A 246 -0.80 13.48 7.29
C TYR A 246 -2.23 12.93 7.14
N SER A 247 -3.19 13.52 7.85
CA SER A 247 -4.62 13.24 7.69
C SER A 247 -5.41 14.54 7.86
N PRO A 248 -6.05 15.07 6.81
CA PRO A 248 -6.86 16.29 6.91
C PRO A 248 -8.29 16.02 7.40
N LYS A 249 -8.65 14.77 7.67
CA LYS A 249 -9.95 14.39 8.23
C LYS A 249 -9.88 14.32 9.76
N HIS A 250 -10.98 14.74 10.40
CA HIS A 250 -11.17 14.70 11.85
C HIS A 250 -9.99 15.28 12.64
N THR A 251 -9.53 16.48 12.24
CA THR A 251 -8.37 17.17 12.82
C THR A 251 -8.57 17.53 14.31
N GLU A 252 -9.80 17.46 14.80
CA GLU A 252 -10.18 17.61 16.20
C GLU A 252 -9.91 16.36 17.06
N MET A 253 -9.70 15.19 16.44
CA MET A 253 -9.49 13.91 17.12
C MET A 253 -8.00 13.59 17.21
N THR A 254 -7.59 12.90 18.27
CA THR A 254 -6.23 12.36 18.35
C THR A 254 -6.12 11.13 17.44
N LEU A 255 -5.24 11.17 16.44
CA LEU A 255 -4.99 10.04 15.54
C LEU A 255 -4.23 8.91 16.26
N PHE A 256 -3.14 9.25 16.94
CA PHE A 256 -2.31 8.29 17.68
C PHE A 256 -1.91 8.88 19.03
N SER A 257 -1.98 8.07 20.09
CA SER A 257 -1.50 8.46 21.41
C SER A 257 0.02 8.60 21.40
N LEU A 258 0.54 9.74 21.89
CA LEU A 258 1.99 9.97 21.99
C LEU A 258 2.72 8.96 22.89
N ARG A 259 2.01 8.24 23.76
CA ARG A 259 2.60 7.19 24.60
C ARG A 259 2.97 5.92 23.82
N GLU A 260 2.40 5.75 22.64
CA GLU A 260 2.46 4.51 21.85
C GLU A 260 3.37 4.65 20.61
N LEU A 261 3.96 5.83 20.40
CA LEU A 261 4.82 6.16 19.26
C LEU A 261 6.21 6.59 19.73
N LYS A 262 7.24 5.96 19.17
CA LYS A 262 8.60 6.50 19.22
C LYS A 262 8.80 7.36 17.97
N ILE A 263 8.86 8.68 18.15
CA ILE A 263 9.19 9.65 17.11
C ILE A 263 10.55 10.24 17.48
N MET A 264 11.58 10.00 16.67
CA MET A 264 12.87 10.66 16.80
C MET A 264 12.90 11.84 15.84
N LEU A 265 13.09 13.04 16.39
CA LEU A 265 13.43 14.25 15.63
C LEU A 265 14.96 14.30 15.56
N GLU A 266 15.53 14.32 14.36
CA GLU A 266 16.93 14.74 14.22
C GLU A 266 16.98 16.26 14.42
N TYR A 267 17.80 16.68 15.38
CA TYR A 267 18.12 18.07 15.69
C TYR A 267 19.47 18.34 15.02
N ASP A 268 19.49 19.12 13.94
CA ASP A 268 20.74 19.66 13.41
C ASP A 268 21.08 20.91 14.23
N GLU A 269 22.20 20.88 14.97
CA GLU A 269 22.65 21.92 15.90
C GLU A 269 23.10 23.25 15.24
N GLU A 270 22.94 23.44 13.92
CA GLU A 270 23.51 24.59 13.20
C GLU A 270 22.52 25.72 12.83
N ASP A 271 21.23 25.64 13.18
CA ASP A 271 20.29 26.74 12.89
C ASP A 271 19.37 27.04 14.10
N ASP A 272 19.63 28.17 14.78
CA ASP A 272 18.91 28.67 15.97
C ASP A 272 17.45 29.11 15.70
N ALA A 273 16.90 28.75 14.54
CA ALA A 273 15.49 28.87 14.26
C ALA A 273 14.81 27.54 14.62
N LEU A 274 14.01 27.54 15.70
CA LEU A 274 13.04 26.48 15.99
C LEU A 274 12.11 26.35 14.77
N ASP A 275 12.50 25.47 13.85
CA ASP A 275 11.91 25.39 12.55
C ASP A 275 10.49 24.84 12.70
N SER A 276 9.51 25.63 12.28
CA SER A 276 8.12 25.18 12.16
C SER A 276 7.97 23.88 11.34
N ARG A 277 8.99 23.48 10.56
CA ARG A 277 9.11 22.17 9.89
C ARG A 277 9.35 21.00 10.87
N ILE A 278 9.98 21.23 12.03
CA ILE A 278 10.25 20.22 13.08
C ILE A 278 8.95 19.83 13.81
N LEU A 279 8.04 20.79 14.05
CA LEU A 279 6.67 20.50 14.51
C LEU A 279 5.79 19.91 13.39
N GLY A 280 6.13 20.20 12.12
CA GLY A 280 5.60 19.58 10.89
C GLY A 280 5.78 18.06 10.81
N ASN A 281 6.76 17.52 11.53
CA ASN A 281 7.15 16.11 11.49
C ASN A 281 6.40 15.20 12.48
N ILE A 282 5.54 15.76 13.36
CA ILE A 282 4.98 15.03 14.51
C ILE A 282 3.50 14.66 14.33
N CYS A 283 2.92 14.82 13.14
CA CYS A 283 1.48 15.01 12.90
C CYS A 283 1.13 16.48 13.10
N THR A 284 1.14 17.27 12.02
CA THR A 284 0.44 18.56 12.04
C THR A 284 -1.05 18.30 11.98
N PHE A 285 -1.69 18.37 13.15
CA PHE A 285 -3.09 18.79 13.23
C PHE A 285 -3.14 20.22 12.72
N SER A 286 -3.78 20.45 11.58
CA SER A 286 -3.95 21.82 11.08
C SER A 286 -4.81 22.60 12.08
N TYR A 287 -4.19 23.41 12.94
CA TYR A 287 -4.86 24.58 13.47
C TYR A 287 -5.05 25.54 12.30
N GLY A 288 -6.28 25.65 11.83
CA GLY A 288 -6.66 26.70 10.90
C GLY A 288 -6.29 28.05 11.49
N ILE A 289 -5.34 28.75 10.88
CA ILE A 289 -5.12 30.16 11.15
C ILE A 289 -6.38 30.86 10.65
N LYS A 290 -7.26 31.22 11.58
CA LYS A 290 -8.29 32.23 11.32
C LYS A 290 -7.56 33.53 10.96
N LYS A 291 -7.71 33.97 9.71
CA LYS A 291 -7.65 35.39 9.39
C LYS A 291 -8.98 36.04 9.77
#